data_AF-A0A1S8B7H7-F1
#
_entry.id   AF-A0A1S8B7H7-F1
#
_cell.length_a   1.000
_cell.length_b   1.000
_cell.length_c   1.000
_cell.angle_alpha   90.00
_cell.angle_beta   90.00
_cell.angle_gamma   90.00
#
_symmetry.space_group_name_H-M   'P 1'
#
loop_
_entity.id
_entity.type
_entity.pdbx_description
1 polymer ?
#
loop_
_entity_poly.entity_id
_entity_poly.type
_entity_poly.pdbx_seq_one_letter_code
_entity_poly.pdbx_strand_id
1 'polypeptide(L)'
;MDKVPGGAKWAPIFRELVALTPTKTIINFELLWRNPQPSWVSPLARVVQIGDAAHSFLPASGNGATQAIEDAVSLASCLRLGVDAAGARGQAPVDGVPDAVRAHVRMRFVRNACAQKLGFSNAELLQDTDWSKVKLDPRRAAPKLPAWVWSHDPELYAHSHFDRVVKGVQKGVPLSEYIDGVPPNYPPGYHYEPWHIEDVMEDMRMGRPVELGAGDWD
;
A
#
# COMPACT_ATOMS: atom_id res chain seq x y z
N MET A 1 -9.24 11.09 29.46
CA MET A 1 -10.56 10.94 28.81
C MET A 1 -11.50 12.12 29.02
N ASP A 2 -11.28 13.01 30.01
CA ASP A 2 -12.08 14.25 30.15
C ASP A 2 -11.53 15.43 29.32
N LYS A 3 -10.32 15.27 28.76
CA LYS A 3 -9.70 16.16 27.76
C LYS A 3 -9.84 15.53 26.37
N VAL A 4 -11.06 15.49 25.84
CA VAL A 4 -11.33 15.11 24.44
C VAL A 4 -11.53 16.40 23.66
N PRO A 5 -11.05 16.51 22.41
CA PRO A 5 -11.51 17.58 21.52
C PRO A 5 -13.04 17.51 21.35
N GLY A 6 -13.74 18.63 21.55
CA GLY A 6 -15.19 18.74 21.37
C GLY A 6 -16.02 18.88 22.65
N GLY A 7 -17.30 19.25 22.51
CA GLY A 7 -18.20 19.58 23.63
C GLY A 7 -18.87 18.37 24.32
N ALA A 8 -18.72 17.16 23.77
CA ALA A 8 -19.35 15.95 24.30
C ALA A 8 -18.32 15.05 25.00
N LYS A 9 -18.66 14.55 26.19
CA LYS A 9 -17.85 13.55 26.91
C LYS A 9 -18.16 12.15 26.38
N TRP A 10 -17.16 11.26 26.37
CA TRP A 10 -17.36 9.84 26.10
C TRP A 10 -18.40 9.23 27.07
N ALA A 11 -19.26 8.34 26.57
CA ALA A 11 -20.24 7.66 27.39
C ALA A 11 -19.56 6.83 28.51
N PRO A 12 -20.13 6.76 29.73
CA PRO A 12 -19.50 6.09 30.87
C PRO A 12 -19.06 4.65 30.59
N ILE A 13 -19.88 3.89 29.85
CA ILE A 13 -19.60 2.48 29.50
C ILE A 13 -18.27 2.29 28.75
N PHE A 14 -17.89 3.22 27.85
CA PHE A 14 -16.61 3.12 27.13
C PHE A 14 -15.42 3.40 28.05
N ARG A 15 -15.58 4.30 29.03
CA ARG A 15 -14.53 4.59 30.02
C ARG A 15 -14.29 3.40 30.93
N GLU A 16 -15.38 2.80 31.41
CA GLU A 16 -15.34 1.58 32.25
C GLU A 16 -14.70 0.43 31.48
N LEU A 17 -15.10 0.21 30.23
CA LEU A 17 -14.51 -0.83 29.37
C LEU A 17 -13.00 -0.65 29.18
N VAL A 18 -12.54 0.56 28.82
CA VAL A 18 -11.10 0.81 28.64
C VAL A 18 -10.33 0.66 29.96
N ALA A 19 -10.93 1.03 31.11
CA ALA A 19 -10.32 0.87 32.43
C ALA A 19 -10.08 -0.59 32.84
N LEU A 20 -10.75 -1.56 32.19
CA LEU A 20 -10.49 -3.00 32.40
C LEU A 20 -9.21 -3.48 31.70
N THR A 21 -8.57 -2.66 30.86
CA THR A 21 -7.31 -3.03 30.18
C THR A 21 -6.19 -3.25 31.20
N PRO A 22 -5.53 -4.42 31.23
CA PRO A 22 -4.43 -4.67 32.17
C PRO A 22 -3.32 -3.63 32.05
N THR A 23 -2.85 -3.08 33.16
CA THR A 23 -1.91 -1.94 33.16
C THR A 23 -0.59 -2.23 32.44
N LYS A 24 -0.13 -3.48 32.46
CA LYS A 24 1.11 -3.91 31.79
C LYS A 24 0.94 -4.24 30.30
N THR A 25 -0.27 -4.13 29.74
CA THR A 25 -0.54 -4.37 28.30
C THR A 25 -0.90 -3.11 27.54
N ILE A 26 -0.91 -1.95 28.21
CA ILE A 26 -1.17 -0.66 27.57
C ILE A 26 0.13 -0.20 26.93
N ILE A 27 0.12 -0.11 25.60
CA ILE A 27 1.24 0.36 24.82
C ILE A 27 0.79 1.58 24.03
N ASN A 28 1.63 2.62 24.03
CA ASN A 28 1.44 3.79 23.19
C ASN A 28 2.49 3.75 22.06
N PHE A 29 2.08 3.33 20.88
CA PHE A 29 2.95 3.30 19.70
C PHE A 29 2.86 4.62 18.95
N GLU A 30 3.99 5.30 18.80
CA GLU A 30 4.07 6.44 17.90
C GLU A 30 3.89 5.98 16.45
N LEU A 31 3.02 6.66 15.72
CA LEU A 31 2.81 6.39 14.30
C LEU A 31 3.88 7.14 13.50
N LEU A 32 4.79 6.37 12.91
CA LEU A 32 5.87 6.85 12.06
C LEU A 32 5.66 6.35 10.64
N TRP A 33 5.84 7.23 9.66
CA TRP A 33 5.63 6.93 8.25
C TRP A 33 6.70 7.57 7.36
N ARG A 34 6.81 7.05 6.14
CA ARG A 34 7.79 7.45 5.13
C ARG A 34 7.11 7.60 3.78
N ASN A 35 7.52 8.62 3.02
CA ASN A 35 7.09 8.82 1.64
C ASN A 35 7.36 7.57 0.79
N PRO A 36 6.50 7.23 -0.18
CA PRO A 36 6.78 6.18 -1.14
C PRO A 36 8.14 6.39 -1.81
N GLN A 37 9.03 5.41 -1.69
CA GLN A 37 10.35 5.44 -2.33
C GLN A 37 10.40 4.44 -3.48
N PRO A 38 10.61 4.85 -4.74
CA PRO A 38 10.58 3.94 -5.89
C PRO A 38 11.78 2.98 -5.95
N SER A 39 12.81 3.21 -5.14
CA SER A 39 14.05 2.43 -5.14
C SER A 39 14.12 1.45 -3.97
N TRP A 40 13.52 0.26 -4.11
CA TRP A 40 13.60 -0.80 -3.09
C TRP A 40 14.81 -1.73 -3.26
N VAL A 41 15.54 -1.60 -4.36
CA VAL A 41 16.57 -2.56 -4.79
C VAL A 41 17.97 -1.97 -4.70
N SER A 42 18.95 -2.80 -4.35
CA SER A 42 20.36 -2.42 -4.52
C SER A 42 20.73 -2.27 -6.00
N PRO A 43 21.82 -1.57 -6.35
CA PRO A 43 22.21 -1.34 -7.74
C PRO A 43 22.31 -2.62 -8.59
N LEU A 44 22.78 -3.72 -7.98
CA LEU A 44 22.88 -5.04 -8.64
C LEU A 44 21.63 -5.90 -8.51
N ALA A 45 20.56 -5.40 -7.88
CA ALA A 45 19.30 -6.11 -7.63
C ALA A 45 19.49 -7.46 -6.92
N ARG A 46 20.39 -7.49 -5.94
CA ARG A 46 20.64 -8.67 -5.07
C ARG A 46 20.18 -8.49 -3.63
N VAL A 47 19.74 -7.29 -3.29
CA VAL A 47 19.12 -6.94 -2.01
C VAL A 47 17.86 -6.16 -2.35
N VAL A 48 16.74 -6.52 -1.72
CA VAL A 48 15.44 -5.89 -1.92
C VAL A 48 14.76 -5.67 -0.56
N GLN A 49 14.11 -4.52 -0.40
CA GLN A 49 13.26 -4.22 0.74
C GLN A 49 11.82 -4.65 0.44
N ILE A 50 11.15 -5.26 1.42
CA ILE A 50 9.73 -5.65 1.37
C ILE A 50 9.05 -5.31 2.69
N GLY A 51 7.71 -5.29 2.71
CA GLY A 51 6.94 -4.96 3.91
C GLY A 51 7.26 -3.56 4.46
N ASP A 52 7.17 -3.39 5.79
CA ASP A 52 7.43 -2.11 6.48
C ASP A 52 8.81 -1.50 6.20
N ALA A 53 9.79 -2.30 5.76
CA ALA A 53 11.09 -1.77 5.33
C ALA A 53 10.96 -0.93 4.05
N ALA A 54 10.10 -1.34 3.11
CA ALA A 54 9.85 -0.68 1.83
C ALA A 54 8.68 0.31 1.86
N HIS A 55 7.62 -0.01 2.60
CA HIS A 55 6.38 0.78 2.63
C HIS A 55 5.76 0.78 4.03
N SER A 56 5.60 1.96 4.63
CA SER A 56 5.06 2.10 5.99
C SER A 56 3.59 2.49 5.95
N PHE A 57 2.71 1.73 6.60
CA PHE A 57 1.27 1.96 6.54
C PHE A 57 0.72 2.56 7.84
N LEU A 58 -0.31 3.40 7.72
CA LEU A 58 -1.17 3.74 8.84
C LEU A 58 -1.99 2.49 9.25
N PRO A 59 -2.20 2.23 10.55
CA PRO A 59 -3.09 1.14 10.98
C PRO A 59 -4.51 1.27 10.40
N ALA A 60 -4.97 2.50 10.17
CA ALA A 60 -6.25 2.80 9.52
C ALA A 60 -6.40 2.25 8.09
N SER A 61 -5.29 1.88 7.44
CA SER A 61 -5.32 1.22 6.13
C SER A 61 -5.84 -0.22 6.17
N GLY A 62 -5.71 -0.91 7.30
CA GLY A 62 -6.04 -2.34 7.43
C GLY A 62 -5.24 -3.30 6.52
N ASN A 63 -4.21 -2.83 5.81
CA ASN A 63 -3.63 -3.58 4.68
C ASN A 63 -2.09 -3.72 4.70
N GLY A 64 -1.38 -3.11 5.66
CA GLY A 64 0.10 -3.17 5.71
C GLY A 64 0.65 -4.60 5.76
N ALA A 65 0.13 -5.43 6.67
CA ALA A 65 0.53 -6.84 6.80
C ALA A 65 0.21 -7.66 5.54
N THR A 66 -0.97 -7.45 4.96
CA THR A 66 -1.37 -8.11 3.71
C THR A 66 -0.44 -7.71 2.56
N GLN A 67 -0.08 -6.43 2.42
CA GLN A 67 0.87 -5.99 1.40
C GLN A 67 2.26 -6.59 1.60
N ALA A 68 2.72 -6.75 2.85
CA ALA A 68 3.98 -7.45 3.13
C ALA A 68 3.94 -8.94 2.74
N ILE A 69 2.78 -9.61 2.92
CA ILE A 69 2.58 -10.99 2.48
C ILE A 69 2.54 -11.06 0.94
N GLU A 70 1.82 -10.15 0.28
CA GLU A 70 1.79 -10.06 -1.18
C GLU A 70 3.20 -9.82 -1.75
N ASP A 71 4.04 -9.02 -1.08
CA ASP A 71 5.42 -8.83 -1.50
C ASP A 71 6.22 -10.15 -1.42
N ALA A 72 6.09 -10.90 -0.34
CA ALA A 72 6.80 -12.17 -0.16
C ALA A 72 6.41 -13.18 -1.25
N VAL A 73 5.11 -13.30 -1.55
CA VAL A 73 4.60 -14.17 -2.61
C VAL A 73 5.10 -13.71 -3.98
N SER A 74 4.89 -12.43 -4.32
CA SER A 74 5.32 -11.86 -5.59
C SER A 74 6.83 -12.03 -5.82
N LEU A 75 7.66 -11.78 -4.80
CA LEU A 75 9.11 -11.92 -4.89
C LEU A 75 9.51 -13.38 -5.13
N ALA A 76 8.92 -14.33 -4.40
CA ALA A 76 9.18 -15.75 -4.57
C ALA A 76 8.81 -16.24 -5.98
N SER A 77 7.63 -15.86 -6.47
CA SER A 77 7.17 -16.20 -7.83
C SER A 77 8.09 -15.59 -8.89
N CYS A 78 8.46 -14.31 -8.76
CA CYS A 78 9.37 -13.65 -9.69
C CYS A 78 10.75 -14.31 -9.71
N LEU A 79 11.31 -14.68 -8.55
CA LEU A 79 12.60 -15.36 -8.45
C LEU A 79 12.59 -16.72 -9.16
N ARG A 80 11.54 -17.51 -8.95
CA ARG A 80 11.34 -18.78 -9.67
C ARG A 80 11.32 -18.55 -11.19
N LEU A 81 10.47 -17.65 -11.64
CA LEU A 81 10.31 -17.34 -13.07
C LEU A 81 11.60 -16.81 -13.71
N GLY A 82 12.33 -15.94 -13.00
CA GLY A 82 13.61 -15.42 -13.46
C GLY A 82 14.68 -16.50 -13.60
N VAL A 83 14.79 -17.40 -12.61
CA VAL A 83 15.71 -18.55 -12.66
C VAL A 83 15.36 -19.49 -13.82
N ASP A 84 14.08 -19.83 -13.97
CA ASP A 84 13.64 -20.72 -15.04
C ASP A 84 13.89 -20.10 -16.42
N ALA A 85 13.62 -18.81 -16.58
CA ALA A 85 13.89 -18.07 -17.82
C ALA A 85 15.40 -17.99 -18.14
N ALA A 86 16.27 -17.84 -17.13
CA ALA A 86 17.72 -17.90 -17.31
C ALA A 86 18.16 -19.30 -17.78
N GLY A 87 17.63 -20.36 -17.15
CA GLY A 87 17.89 -21.75 -17.56
C GLY A 87 17.47 -22.03 -18.99
N ALA A 88 16.30 -21.54 -19.42
CA ALA A 88 15.83 -21.67 -20.81
C ALA A 88 16.75 -20.99 -21.84
N ARG A 89 17.55 -20.01 -21.41
CA ARG A 89 18.58 -19.33 -22.23
C ARG A 89 19.97 -19.95 -22.10
N GLY A 90 20.13 -21.05 -21.34
CA GLY A 90 21.44 -21.66 -21.06
C GLY A 90 22.32 -20.84 -20.12
N GLN A 91 21.74 -19.92 -19.35
CA GLN A 91 22.43 -19.07 -18.37
C GLN A 91 22.43 -19.73 -16.98
N ALA A 92 23.29 -19.26 -16.08
CA ALA A 92 23.27 -19.74 -14.71
C ALA A 92 22.01 -19.22 -13.97
N PRO A 93 21.45 -19.96 -12.99
CA PRO A 93 20.29 -19.51 -12.23
C PRO A 93 20.42 -18.09 -11.65
N VAL A 94 21.62 -17.75 -11.21
CA VAL A 94 21.95 -16.45 -10.60
C VAL A 94 21.82 -15.26 -11.58
N ASP A 95 21.85 -15.52 -12.88
CA ASP A 95 21.75 -14.50 -13.93
C ASP A 95 20.30 -13.99 -14.11
N GLY A 96 19.30 -14.79 -13.70
CA GLY A 96 17.89 -14.40 -13.73
C GLY A 96 17.43 -13.58 -12.52
N VAL A 97 18.22 -13.54 -11.44
CA VAL A 97 17.85 -12.87 -10.18
C VAL A 97 17.63 -11.36 -10.35
N PRO A 98 18.49 -10.60 -11.06
CA PRO A 98 18.29 -9.16 -11.20
C PRO A 98 16.97 -8.80 -11.90
N ASP A 99 16.61 -9.52 -12.98
CA ASP A 99 15.35 -9.30 -13.69
C ASP A 99 14.14 -9.64 -12.80
N ALA A 100 14.22 -10.75 -12.05
CA ALA A 100 13.18 -11.14 -11.11
C ALA A 100 12.92 -10.08 -10.03
N VAL A 101 13.98 -9.60 -9.39
CA VAL A 101 13.88 -8.60 -8.31
C VAL A 101 13.33 -7.27 -8.84
N ARG A 102 13.74 -6.84 -10.04
CA ARG A 102 13.21 -5.61 -10.64
C ARG A 102 11.77 -5.75 -11.10
N ALA A 103 11.39 -6.92 -11.63
CA ALA A 103 10.00 -7.20 -12.00
C ALA A 103 9.08 -7.17 -10.77
N HIS A 104 9.49 -7.78 -9.66
CA HIS A 104 8.79 -7.69 -8.39
C HIS A 104 8.55 -6.24 -7.97
N VAL A 105 9.60 -5.41 -7.91
CA VAL A 105 9.44 -4.00 -7.52
C VAL A 105 8.54 -3.24 -8.47
N ARG A 106 8.60 -3.52 -9.78
CA ARG A 106 7.70 -2.92 -10.77
C ARG A 106 6.23 -3.28 -10.52
N MET A 107 5.94 -4.52 -10.14
CA MET A 107 4.57 -4.98 -9.86
C MET A 107 4.05 -4.49 -8.50
N ARG A 108 4.93 -4.19 -7.55
CA ARG A 108 4.55 -3.89 -6.16
C ARG A 108 4.56 -2.41 -5.81
N PHE A 109 5.48 -1.61 -6.37
CA PHE A 109 5.69 -0.24 -5.93
C PHE A 109 4.45 0.65 -6.03
N VAL A 110 3.86 0.76 -7.23
CA VAL A 110 2.70 1.65 -7.45
C VAL A 110 1.50 1.18 -6.62
N ARG A 111 1.27 -0.14 -6.55
CA ARG A 111 0.21 -0.72 -5.73
C ARG A 111 0.38 -0.37 -4.24
N ASN A 112 1.58 -0.54 -3.69
CA ASN A 112 1.85 -0.21 -2.29
C ASN A 112 1.74 1.30 -2.03
N ALA A 113 2.17 2.15 -2.98
CA ALA A 113 1.96 3.59 -2.89
C ALA A 113 0.47 3.95 -2.88
N CYS A 114 -0.35 3.37 -3.76
CA CYS A 114 -1.80 3.60 -3.74
C CYS A 114 -2.44 3.13 -2.43
N ALA A 115 -2.09 1.94 -1.96
CA ALA A 115 -2.63 1.40 -0.73
C ALA A 115 -2.20 2.22 0.51
N GLN A 116 -0.99 2.77 0.51
CA GLN A 116 -0.52 3.68 1.56
C GLN A 116 -1.35 4.97 1.56
N LYS A 117 -1.57 5.56 0.38
CA LYS A 117 -2.38 6.79 0.21
C LYS A 117 -3.84 6.58 0.64
N LEU A 118 -4.43 5.43 0.28
CA LEU A 118 -5.76 5.02 0.72
C LEU A 118 -5.87 4.98 2.26
N GLY A 119 -4.80 4.57 2.95
CA GLY A 119 -4.74 4.58 4.41
C GLY A 119 -4.94 5.96 5.03
N PHE A 120 -4.45 7.03 4.40
CA PHE A 120 -4.67 8.41 4.86
C PHE A 120 -6.11 8.86 4.63
N SER A 121 -6.70 8.54 3.47
CA SER A 121 -8.11 8.81 3.21
C SER A 121 -9.04 8.07 4.20
N ASN A 122 -8.73 6.82 4.54
CA ASN A 122 -9.46 6.07 5.57
C ASN A 122 -9.26 6.65 6.97
N ALA A 123 -8.05 7.14 7.29
CA ALA A 123 -7.79 7.78 8.59
C ALA A 123 -8.61 9.06 8.76
N GLU A 124 -8.73 9.88 7.71
CA GLU A 124 -9.61 11.06 7.70
C GLU A 124 -11.06 10.68 8.02
N LEU A 125 -11.61 9.68 7.32
CA LEU A 125 -12.99 9.21 7.53
C LEU A 125 -13.25 8.72 8.97
N LEU A 126 -12.24 8.11 9.61
CA LEU A 126 -12.35 7.53 10.96
C LEU A 126 -12.08 8.54 12.08
N GLN A 127 -11.25 9.56 11.84
CA GLN A 127 -10.79 10.49 12.88
C GLN A 127 -11.56 11.82 12.86
N ASP A 128 -11.98 12.30 11.70
CA ASP A 128 -12.72 13.56 11.54
C ASP A 128 -14.12 13.35 10.95
N THR A 129 -14.76 12.28 11.42
CA THR A 129 -16.09 11.87 10.94
C THR A 129 -17.14 12.95 11.20
N ASP A 130 -17.79 13.45 10.14
CA ASP A 130 -18.97 14.31 10.27
C ASP A 130 -20.20 13.50 10.73
N TRP A 131 -20.37 13.39 12.04
CA TRP A 131 -21.46 12.64 12.67
C TRP A 131 -22.86 13.14 12.29
N SER A 132 -23.02 14.38 11.80
CA SER A 132 -24.31 14.88 11.31
C SER A 132 -24.72 14.16 10.02
N LYS A 133 -23.75 13.86 9.16
CA LYS A 133 -23.94 13.16 7.89
C LYS A 133 -23.99 11.64 8.06
N VAL A 134 -23.27 11.07 9.04
CA VAL A 134 -23.32 9.64 9.35
C VAL A 134 -24.70 9.19 9.84
N LYS A 135 -25.42 10.06 10.58
CA LYS A 135 -26.81 9.78 10.97
C LYS A 135 -27.73 9.55 9.78
N LEU A 136 -27.41 10.17 8.62
CA LEU A 136 -28.18 10.05 7.39
C LEU A 136 -27.70 8.88 6.51
N ASP A 137 -26.39 8.62 6.49
CA ASP A 137 -25.80 7.44 5.85
C ASP A 137 -24.62 6.89 6.67
N PRO A 138 -24.82 5.80 7.43
CA PRO A 138 -23.78 5.19 8.27
C PRO A 138 -22.54 4.74 7.50
N ARG A 139 -22.66 4.48 6.18
CA ARG A 139 -21.53 4.06 5.33
C ARG A 139 -20.49 5.15 5.16
N ARG A 140 -20.82 6.41 5.47
CA ARG A 140 -19.87 7.54 5.40
C ARG A 140 -18.81 7.53 6.50
N ALA A 141 -18.96 6.66 7.50
CA ALA A 141 -17.93 6.38 8.52
C ALA A 141 -17.18 5.06 8.25
N ALA A 142 -17.52 4.33 7.17
CA ALA A 142 -16.86 3.08 6.84
C ALA A 142 -15.58 3.35 6.04
N PRO A 143 -14.47 2.67 6.36
CA PRO A 143 -13.26 2.73 5.54
C PRO A 143 -13.56 2.15 4.15
N LYS A 144 -12.92 2.71 3.13
CA LYS A 144 -12.93 2.16 1.77
C LYS A 144 -12.20 0.82 1.76
N LEU A 145 -12.84 -0.19 1.18
CA LEU A 145 -12.31 -1.56 0.98
C LEU A 145 -12.39 -1.94 -0.50
N PRO A 146 -11.57 -1.34 -1.36
CA PRO A 146 -11.77 -1.42 -2.79
C PRO A 146 -11.40 -2.78 -3.37
N ALA A 147 -12.08 -3.18 -4.44
CA ALA A 147 -11.93 -4.50 -5.04
C ALA A 147 -10.51 -4.77 -5.52
N TRP A 148 -9.84 -3.76 -6.07
CA TRP A 148 -8.46 -3.89 -6.52
C TRP A 148 -7.50 -4.29 -5.38
N VAL A 149 -7.83 -4.01 -4.11
CA VAL A 149 -7.06 -4.47 -2.96
C VAL A 149 -7.37 -5.94 -2.66
N TRP A 150 -8.61 -6.27 -2.26
CA TRP A 150 -8.94 -7.57 -1.66
C TRP A 150 -9.11 -8.72 -2.66
N SER A 151 -9.29 -8.42 -3.95
CA SER A 151 -9.45 -9.45 -4.99
C SER A 151 -8.16 -9.80 -5.74
N HIS A 152 -7.04 -9.15 -5.39
CA HIS A 152 -5.78 -9.35 -6.10
C HIS A 152 -5.09 -10.66 -5.69
N ASP A 153 -4.67 -11.44 -6.70
CA ASP A 153 -3.79 -12.58 -6.54
C ASP A 153 -2.36 -12.20 -7.03
N PRO A 154 -1.39 -12.02 -6.12
CA PRO A 154 -0.03 -11.61 -6.49
C PRO A 154 0.77 -12.71 -7.19
N GLU A 155 0.45 -13.99 -6.95
CA GLU A 155 1.13 -15.12 -7.57
C GLU A 155 0.67 -15.25 -9.02
N LEU A 156 -0.65 -15.36 -9.23
CA LEU A 156 -1.22 -15.45 -10.59
C LEU A 156 -0.80 -14.26 -11.44
N TYR A 157 -0.80 -13.05 -10.87
CA TYR A 157 -0.39 -11.84 -11.58
C TYR A 157 1.09 -11.89 -12.01
N ALA A 158 1.98 -12.35 -11.12
CA ALA A 158 3.38 -12.55 -11.46
C ALA A 158 3.53 -13.56 -12.61
N HIS A 159 2.92 -14.75 -12.48
CA HIS A 159 2.98 -15.80 -13.50
C HIS A 159 2.42 -15.35 -14.86
N SER A 160 1.35 -14.54 -14.87
CA SER A 160 0.67 -14.11 -16.10
C SER A 160 1.43 -13.01 -16.86
N HIS A 161 2.23 -12.21 -16.15
CA HIS A 161 2.77 -10.97 -16.71
C HIS A 161 4.28 -10.82 -16.64
N PHE A 162 5.00 -11.75 -16.00
CA PHE A 162 6.45 -11.67 -15.75
C PHE A 162 7.27 -11.25 -16.97
N ASP A 163 7.15 -11.96 -18.09
CA ASP A 163 7.95 -11.69 -19.29
C ASP A 163 7.70 -10.28 -19.86
N ARG A 164 6.45 -9.81 -19.82
CA ARG A 164 6.09 -8.46 -20.29
C ARG A 164 6.65 -7.42 -19.36
N VAL A 165 6.56 -7.64 -18.04
CA VAL A 165 7.12 -6.76 -17.03
C VAL A 165 8.63 -6.65 -17.15
N VAL A 166 9.35 -7.78 -17.26
CA VAL A 166 10.82 -7.79 -17.44
C VAL A 166 11.20 -6.98 -18.68
N LYS A 167 10.54 -7.23 -19.83
CA LYS A 167 10.78 -6.47 -21.07
C LYS A 167 10.50 -4.98 -20.90
N GLY A 168 9.42 -4.61 -20.21
CA GLY A 168 9.09 -3.20 -19.95
C GLY A 168 10.12 -2.51 -19.05
N VAL A 169 10.58 -3.20 -18.00
CA VAL A 169 11.65 -2.71 -17.12
C VAL A 169 12.96 -2.53 -17.88
N GLN A 170 13.37 -3.50 -18.70
CA GLN A 170 14.60 -3.43 -19.51
C GLN A 170 14.55 -2.30 -20.55
N LYS A 171 13.36 -2.00 -21.08
CA LYS A 171 13.13 -0.85 -21.97
C LYS A 171 13.09 0.50 -21.23
N GLY A 172 13.10 0.50 -19.90
CA GLY A 172 13.05 1.71 -19.09
C GLY A 172 11.67 2.38 -19.06
N VAL A 173 10.57 1.62 -19.20
CA VAL A 173 9.21 2.18 -19.10
C VAL A 173 9.03 2.82 -17.71
N PRO A 174 8.73 4.14 -17.62
CA PRO A 174 8.59 4.85 -16.36
C PRO A 174 7.52 4.26 -15.43
N LEU A 175 7.67 4.45 -14.11
CA LEU A 175 6.69 3.96 -13.14
C LEU A 175 5.30 4.59 -13.30
N SER A 176 5.25 5.83 -13.80
CA SER A 176 4.04 6.60 -14.12
C SER A 176 3.27 6.09 -15.34
N GLU A 177 3.88 5.21 -16.13
CA GLU A 177 3.30 4.67 -17.36
C GLU A 177 2.96 3.18 -17.22
N TYR A 178 1.98 2.72 -18.00
CA TYR A 178 1.65 1.30 -18.07
C TYR A 178 2.66 0.55 -18.94
N ILE A 179 2.89 -0.72 -18.60
CA ILE A 179 3.56 -1.65 -19.52
C ILE A 179 2.48 -2.22 -20.43
N ASP A 180 2.70 -2.16 -21.76
CA ASP A 180 1.74 -2.67 -22.74
C ASP A 180 1.37 -4.14 -22.48
N GLY A 181 0.07 -4.41 -22.48
CA GLY A 181 -0.49 -5.73 -22.17
C GLY A 181 -0.32 -6.20 -20.72
N VAL A 182 0.01 -5.32 -19.77
CA VAL A 182 0.02 -5.62 -18.33
C VAL A 182 -1.04 -4.73 -17.65
N PRO A 183 -2.20 -5.30 -17.25
CA PRO A 183 -3.25 -4.52 -16.60
C PRO A 183 -2.78 -4.03 -15.22
N PRO A 184 -3.24 -2.86 -14.73
CA PRO A 184 -2.85 -2.40 -13.41
C PRO A 184 -3.40 -3.33 -12.32
N ASN A 185 -2.57 -3.65 -11.32
CA ASN A 185 -2.97 -4.29 -10.07
C ASN A 185 -3.18 -3.24 -8.96
N TYR A 186 -3.56 -2.03 -9.35
CA TYR A 186 -3.83 -0.86 -8.51
C TYR A 186 -5.04 -0.14 -9.13
N PRO A 187 -5.56 0.98 -8.58
CA PRO A 187 -6.77 1.64 -9.06
C PRO A 187 -6.84 1.73 -10.60
N PRO A 188 -7.81 1.09 -11.27
CA PRO A 188 -7.92 1.12 -12.71
C PRO A 188 -8.00 2.54 -13.26
N GLY A 189 -7.20 2.86 -14.28
CA GLY A 189 -7.16 4.22 -14.85
C GLY A 189 -6.30 5.22 -14.06
N TYR A 190 -5.69 4.83 -12.95
CA TYR A 190 -4.77 5.68 -12.21
C TYR A 190 -3.38 5.71 -12.86
N HIS A 191 -2.85 6.90 -13.06
CA HIS A 191 -1.47 7.12 -13.46
C HIS A 191 -0.66 7.57 -12.24
N TYR A 192 0.43 6.86 -11.94
CA TYR A 192 1.20 7.16 -10.75
C TYR A 192 1.88 8.53 -10.87
N GLU A 193 1.55 9.39 -9.91
CA GLU A 193 2.22 10.66 -9.68
C GLU A 193 2.89 10.60 -8.30
N PRO A 194 4.18 10.96 -8.18
CA PRO A 194 4.83 11.05 -6.89
C PRO A 194 4.07 11.97 -5.95
N TRP A 195 3.82 11.51 -4.73
CA TRP A 195 3.12 12.26 -3.69
C TRP A 195 3.89 12.15 -2.37
N HIS A 196 3.74 13.16 -1.53
CA HIS A 196 4.40 13.23 -0.24
C HIS A 196 3.37 13.30 0.89
N ILE A 197 3.68 12.64 2.00
CA ILE A 197 2.84 12.60 3.18
C ILE A 197 2.76 13.99 3.80
N GLU A 198 3.81 14.80 3.69
CA GLU A 198 3.80 16.18 4.17
C GLU A 198 2.68 17.00 3.51
N ASP A 199 2.45 16.80 2.22
CA ASP A 199 1.37 17.46 1.47
C ASP A 199 0.00 16.97 1.95
N VAL A 200 -0.16 15.65 2.09
CA VAL A 200 -1.40 15.03 2.61
C VAL A 200 -1.72 15.51 4.02
N MET A 201 -0.72 15.57 4.90
CA MET A 201 -0.88 16.06 6.26
C MET A 201 -1.22 17.55 6.30
N GLU A 202 -0.65 18.34 5.39
CA GLU A 202 -0.95 19.76 5.28
C GLU A 202 -2.38 20.00 4.78
N ASP A 203 -2.85 19.21 3.80
CA ASP A 203 -4.24 19.21 3.37
C ASP A 203 -5.19 18.89 4.53
N MET A 204 -4.92 17.81 5.28
CA MET A 204 -5.70 17.44 6.46
C MET A 204 -5.70 18.55 7.53
N ARG A 205 -4.54 19.19 7.81
CA ARG A 205 -4.45 20.33 8.75
C ARG A 205 -5.30 21.52 8.31
N MET A 206 -5.41 21.76 7.01
CA MET A 206 -6.23 22.83 6.43
C MET A 206 -7.69 22.41 6.23
N GLY A 207 -8.10 21.20 6.63
CA GLY A 207 -9.45 20.67 6.44
C GLY A 207 -9.79 20.40 4.97
N ARG A 208 -8.78 20.19 4.12
CA ARG A 208 -8.96 19.73 2.74
C ARG A 208 -8.99 18.20 2.71
N PRO A 209 -9.93 17.59 1.97
CA PRO A 209 -9.99 16.16 1.79
C PRO A 209 -8.70 15.56 1.22
N VAL A 210 -8.38 14.32 1.59
CA VAL A 210 -7.27 13.59 0.98
C VAL A 210 -7.60 13.26 -0.48
N GLU A 211 -6.94 13.94 -1.41
CA GLU A 211 -7.11 13.75 -2.86
C GLU A 211 -6.39 12.46 -3.32
N LEU A 212 -7.14 11.42 -3.63
CA LEU A 212 -6.58 10.14 -4.12
C LEU A 212 -6.06 10.25 -5.57
N GLY A 213 -6.63 11.14 -6.37
CA GLY A 213 -6.29 11.34 -7.79
C GLY A 213 -7.22 10.57 -8.74
N ALA A 214 -6.87 10.53 -10.03
CA ALA A 214 -7.66 9.86 -11.05
C ALA A 214 -7.78 8.34 -10.83
N GLY A 215 -8.66 7.68 -11.59
CA GLY A 215 -8.86 6.23 -11.55
C GLY A 215 -9.96 5.78 -10.60
N ASP A 216 -10.21 4.47 -10.62
CA ASP A 216 -11.26 3.83 -9.84
C ASP A 216 -10.72 3.32 -8.50
N TRP A 217 -11.08 4.04 -7.43
CA TRP A 217 -10.61 3.80 -6.06
C TRP A 217 -11.66 3.08 -5.18
N ASP A 218 -12.72 2.56 -5.79
CA ASP A 218 -13.81 1.86 -5.09
C ASP A 218 -13.75 0.32 -5.25
#